data_AF-A0A9D6LD53-F1
#
_entry.id   AF-A0A9D6LD53-F1
#
_cell.length_a   1.000
_cell.length_b   1.000
_cell.length_c   1.000
_cell.angle_alpha   90.00
_cell.angle_beta   90.00
_cell.angle_gamma   90.00
#
_symmetry.space_group_name_H-M   'P 1'
#
loop_
_entity.id
_entity.type
_entity.pdbx_description
1 polymer ?
#
loop_
_entity_poly.entity_id
_entity_poly.type
_entity_poly.pdbx_seq_one_letter_code
_entity_poly.pdbx_strand_id
1 'polypeptide(L)'
;MQKQILFDLIPSMILGIAIGIIFAQLVVGPIRKLVAATVAITGGNYEVYIETNKRDELGDLMRSFNAMADELKRKTELKKYLSAHSYRKITEAPEGVSNVGGSRVRATVLFCDIRNFVNVCETLDAEEVTAMLNEYFSAMVEVIYRHKGEVDKFIGDAVLAVFYEQDTLKQSVNTALHAIYCGMEMREKLVEFNAKRVRNGKAAIEIGIGINSGEIISGPIGSPDRMDFTVIGDVVNLASRIEKLSKQGRFTRIVFSNKVEERVRGLLDYEELSREPIRGKEEEIVVYELVKIKDVTELLSNLSHPDPNIKRHCIELLGYSRNEGALQALYQKLSDSNELVRISAVAAMTRLAPKDHEETLDILFRHIEQEHSEKVTSTILISIGKMCKTQKLMRLSKFLQNPNERIVANAIEALGAADDPKIIDLLIPFVTSKHNRVKANAAMVLFAKGRVEVIDILKPMLLHSDHLNRASAAFAIGELTVLATADGIAGRIKNDSRTARHFLGELQSCVPLLVSLLKDPEPIVKRQAIIALGKIKDKSAVLPLLDNVNLESDSKEVMHEVAEALRSIGSHRLVREVVRQLV
;
A
#
# COMPACT_ATOMS: atom_id res chain seq x y z
N MET A 1 63.13 -22.99 43.43
CA MET A 1 61.87 -22.35 43.89
C MET A 1 61.01 -21.84 42.73
N GLN A 2 61.49 -20.90 41.89
CA GLN A 2 60.69 -20.34 40.79
C GLN A 2 60.17 -21.38 39.76
N LYS A 3 60.95 -22.41 39.41
CA LYS A 3 60.52 -23.46 38.48
C LYS A 3 59.41 -24.38 39.03
N GLN A 4 59.33 -24.54 40.34
CA GLN A 4 58.39 -25.44 41.01
C GLN A 4 57.01 -24.79 41.15
N ILE A 5 57.01 -23.49 41.50
CA ILE A 5 55.79 -22.66 41.48
C ILE A 5 55.19 -22.65 40.07
N LEU A 6 56.03 -22.56 39.03
CA LEU A 6 55.56 -22.58 37.64
C LEU A 6 54.93 -23.94 37.26
N PHE A 7 55.42 -25.05 37.81
CA PHE A 7 54.94 -26.39 37.49
C PHE A 7 53.55 -26.68 38.08
N ASP A 8 53.23 -26.13 39.25
CA ASP A 8 51.93 -26.35 39.93
C ASP A 8 50.87 -25.31 39.50
N LEU A 9 51.30 -24.12 39.10
CA LEU A 9 50.41 -23.06 38.65
C LEU A 9 49.76 -23.39 37.30
N ILE A 10 50.49 -24.04 36.39
CA ILE A 10 50.00 -24.31 35.03
C ILE A 10 48.80 -25.30 35.05
N PRO A 11 48.86 -26.48 35.70
CA PRO A 11 47.75 -27.44 35.72
C PRO A 11 46.51 -26.94 36.46
N SER A 12 46.69 -26.22 37.57
CA SER A 12 45.58 -25.63 38.33
C SER A 12 44.86 -24.55 37.51
N MET A 13 45.61 -23.74 36.76
CA MET A 13 45.06 -22.76 35.82
C MET A 13 44.30 -23.45 34.68
N ILE A 14 44.83 -24.53 34.12
CA ILE A 14 44.15 -25.33 33.08
C ILE A 14 42.84 -25.92 33.60
N LEU A 15 42.83 -26.47 34.81
CA LEU A 15 41.63 -27.05 35.42
C LEU A 15 40.55 -25.99 35.69
N GLY A 16 40.94 -24.82 36.19
CA GLY A 16 40.04 -23.69 36.37
C GLY A 16 39.42 -23.24 35.04
N ILE A 17 40.21 -23.19 33.96
CA ILE A 17 39.72 -22.89 32.62
C ILE A 17 38.73 -23.98 32.14
N ALA A 18 39.05 -25.26 32.35
CA ALA A 18 38.19 -26.37 31.93
C ALA A 18 36.83 -26.37 32.66
N ILE A 19 36.82 -26.16 33.97
CA ILE A 19 35.58 -26.03 34.77
C ILE A 19 34.78 -24.82 34.31
N GLY A 20 35.45 -23.68 34.05
CA GLY A 20 34.83 -22.48 33.50
C GLY A 20 34.15 -22.73 32.15
N ILE A 21 34.79 -23.48 31.25
CA ILE A 21 34.23 -23.85 29.95
C ILE A 21 33.00 -24.76 30.12
N ILE A 22 33.06 -25.76 31.00
CA ILE A 22 31.93 -26.67 31.27
C ILE A 22 30.74 -25.91 31.86
N PHE A 23 30.98 -25.05 32.85
CA PHE A 23 29.94 -24.21 33.46
C PHE A 23 29.31 -23.26 32.43
N ALA A 24 30.12 -22.65 31.57
CA ALA A 24 29.64 -21.82 30.47
C ALA A 24 28.75 -22.61 29.49
N GLN A 25 29.06 -23.86 29.21
CA GLN A 25 28.24 -24.70 28.32
C GLN A 25 26.94 -25.18 28.99
N LEU A 26 26.98 -25.55 30.27
CA LEU A 26 25.83 -26.14 30.98
C LEU A 26 24.78 -25.12 31.42
N VAL A 27 25.20 -23.90 31.77
CA VAL A 27 24.33 -22.85 32.33
C VAL A 27 24.23 -21.65 31.40
N VAL A 28 25.36 -21.08 30.96
CA VAL A 28 25.36 -19.84 30.17
C VAL A 28 24.80 -20.07 28.76
N GLY A 29 25.11 -21.22 28.14
CA GLY A 29 24.62 -21.58 26.81
C GLY A 29 23.09 -21.56 26.69
N PRO A 30 22.34 -22.34 27.50
CA PRO A 30 20.88 -22.33 27.43
C PRO A 30 20.25 -21.00 27.85
N ILE A 31 20.84 -20.28 28.81
CA ILE A 31 20.39 -18.91 29.15
C ILE A 31 20.53 -17.98 27.94
N ARG A 32 21.66 -18.04 27.22
CA ARG A 32 21.82 -17.26 25.97
C ARG A 32 20.79 -17.62 24.91
N LYS A 33 20.45 -18.90 24.77
CA LYS A 33 19.37 -19.34 23.87
C LYS A 33 18.02 -18.77 24.28
N LEU A 34 17.71 -18.78 25.57
CA LEU A 34 16.47 -18.21 26.10
C LEU A 34 16.40 -16.69 25.88
N VAL A 35 17.51 -15.97 26.11
CA VAL A 35 17.61 -14.53 25.84
C VAL A 35 17.43 -14.25 24.36
N ALA A 36 18.13 -14.98 23.48
CA ALA A 36 18.01 -14.82 22.03
C ALA A 36 16.57 -15.11 21.54
N ALA A 37 15.94 -16.15 22.08
CA ALA A 37 14.56 -16.49 21.78
C ALA A 37 13.59 -15.40 22.29
N THR A 38 13.81 -14.87 23.49
CA THR A 38 13.01 -13.77 24.05
C THR A 38 13.11 -12.53 23.17
N VAL A 39 14.32 -12.19 22.72
CA VAL A 39 14.58 -11.09 21.77
C VAL A 39 13.88 -11.35 20.42
N ALA A 40 13.82 -12.59 19.96
CA ALA A 40 13.08 -12.94 18.75
C ALA A 40 11.55 -12.80 18.93
N ILE A 41 11.00 -13.16 20.10
CA ILE A 41 9.58 -12.98 20.45
C ILE A 41 9.20 -11.51 20.63
N THR A 42 10.05 -10.69 21.25
CA THR A 42 9.84 -9.23 21.29
C THR A 42 9.91 -8.68 19.86
N GLY A 43 10.81 -9.24 19.04
CA GLY A 43 10.93 -9.13 17.58
C GLY A 43 9.72 -9.54 16.74
N GLY A 44 8.60 -9.97 17.34
CA GLY A 44 7.41 -10.43 16.62
C GLY A 44 7.56 -11.75 15.87
N ASN A 45 8.69 -12.44 16.02
CA ASN A 45 8.85 -13.81 15.55
C ASN A 45 8.35 -14.77 16.64
N TYR A 46 7.13 -15.25 16.48
CA TYR A 46 6.50 -16.18 17.41
C TYR A 46 6.64 -17.66 17.02
N GLU A 47 7.32 -17.95 15.90
CA GLU A 47 7.67 -19.32 15.47
C GLU A 47 8.90 -19.89 16.21
N VAL A 48 9.34 -19.20 17.26
CA VAL A 48 10.57 -19.52 17.97
C VAL A 48 10.29 -20.65 18.95
N TYR A 49 10.97 -21.77 18.74
CA TYR A 49 10.91 -22.94 19.60
C TYR A 49 12.30 -23.28 20.09
N ILE A 50 12.46 -23.43 21.41
CA ILE A 50 13.72 -23.88 22.00
C ILE A 50 13.61 -25.36 22.34
N GLU A 51 14.44 -26.20 21.71
CA GLU A 51 14.49 -27.62 22.04
C GLU A 51 14.89 -27.85 23.50
N THR A 52 14.09 -28.65 24.22
CA THR A 52 14.31 -28.93 25.65
C THR A 52 14.63 -30.40 25.89
N ASN A 53 15.90 -30.72 26.15
CA ASN A 53 16.31 -32.06 26.61
C ASN A 53 16.71 -32.09 28.10
N LYS A 54 16.59 -30.95 28.80
CA LYS A 54 16.93 -30.81 30.21
C LYS A 54 15.72 -31.06 31.12
N ARG A 55 15.98 -31.75 32.24
CA ARG A 55 15.02 -32.04 33.32
C ARG A 55 15.32 -31.24 34.59
N ASP A 56 15.97 -30.09 34.43
CA ASP A 56 16.27 -29.12 35.49
C ASP A 56 15.32 -27.90 35.39
N GLU A 57 15.44 -26.96 36.33
CA GLU A 57 14.63 -25.73 36.41
C GLU A 57 14.78 -24.86 35.15
N LEU A 58 15.95 -24.92 34.51
CA LEU A 58 16.21 -24.22 33.25
C LEU A 58 15.41 -24.86 32.11
N GLY A 59 15.29 -26.18 32.10
CA GLY A 59 14.37 -26.91 31.23
C GLY A 59 12.91 -26.52 31.44
N ASP A 60 12.45 -26.34 32.68
CA ASP A 60 11.09 -25.87 32.99
C ASP A 60 10.83 -24.45 32.50
N LEU A 61 11.81 -23.56 32.67
CA LEU A 61 11.73 -22.19 32.16
C LEU A 61 11.65 -22.16 30.62
N MET A 62 12.44 -22.98 29.94
CA MET A 62 12.42 -23.10 28.47
C MET A 62 11.08 -23.65 27.96
N ARG A 63 10.48 -24.62 28.66
CA ARG A 63 9.13 -25.11 28.36
C ARG A 63 8.06 -24.04 28.55
N SER A 64 8.11 -23.31 29.66
CA SER A 64 7.18 -22.20 29.95
C SER A 64 7.30 -21.08 28.91
N PHE A 65 8.53 -20.79 28.47
CA PHE A 65 8.79 -19.85 27.39
C PHE A 65 8.18 -20.30 26.05
N ASN A 66 8.38 -21.55 25.65
CA ASN A 66 7.78 -22.09 24.41
C ASN A 66 6.25 -22.00 24.46
N ALA A 67 5.63 -22.34 25.60
CA ALA A 67 4.18 -22.21 25.78
C ALA A 67 3.70 -20.75 25.63
N MET A 68 4.45 -19.78 26.18
CA MET A 68 4.16 -18.35 25.98
C MET A 68 4.31 -17.94 24.50
N ALA A 69 5.33 -18.45 23.80
CA ALA A 69 5.58 -18.19 22.40
C ALA A 69 4.41 -18.64 21.51
N ASP A 70 3.95 -19.87 21.73
CA ASP A 70 2.80 -20.45 21.04
C ASP A 70 1.52 -19.66 21.31
N GLU A 71 1.27 -19.25 22.56
CA GLU A 71 0.10 -18.44 22.90
C GLU A 71 0.10 -17.07 22.20
N LEU A 72 1.28 -16.44 22.10
CA LEU A 72 1.43 -15.16 21.40
C LEU A 72 1.35 -15.29 19.87
N LYS A 73 1.81 -16.42 19.32
CA LYS A 73 1.60 -16.79 17.91
C LYS A 73 0.10 -16.85 17.62
N ARG A 74 -0.66 -17.60 18.41
CA ARG A 74 -2.12 -17.70 18.29
C ARG A 74 -2.80 -16.32 18.38
N LYS A 75 -2.42 -15.49 19.36
CA LYS A 75 -2.95 -14.11 19.50
C LYS A 75 -2.60 -13.19 18.32
N THR A 76 -1.55 -13.47 17.56
CA THR A 76 -1.17 -12.68 16.38
C THR A 76 -1.93 -13.11 15.14
N GLU A 77 -2.23 -14.40 14.99
CA GLU A 77 -3.13 -14.89 13.95
C GLU A 77 -4.52 -14.27 14.07
N LEU A 78 -4.97 -13.97 15.30
CA LEU A 78 -6.22 -13.25 15.57
C LEU A 78 -6.26 -11.84 14.93
N LYS A 79 -5.13 -11.22 14.59
CA LYS A 79 -5.08 -9.92 13.90
C LYS A 79 -5.75 -9.96 12.53
N LYS A 80 -5.71 -11.09 11.82
CA LYS A 80 -6.32 -11.24 10.48
C LYS A 80 -7.84 -11.05 10.51
N TYR A 81 -8.45 -11.14 11.68
CA TYR A 81 -9.88 -10.99 11.89
C TYR A 81 -10.29 -9.56 12.29
N LEU A 82 -9.36 -8.59 12.27
CA LEU A 82 -9.62 -7.17 12.58
C LEU A 82 -9.32 -6.29 11.36
N SER A 83 -10.14 -5.27 11.11
CA SER A 83 -9.85 -4.30 10.04
C SER A 83 -8.61 -3.44 10.34
N ALA A 84 -7.95 -2.92 9.30
CA ALA A 84 -6.74 -2.10 9.46
C ALA A 84 -7.00 -0.81 10.26
N HIS A 85 -8.20 -0.24 10.15
CA HIS A 85 -8.65 0.89 10.97
C HIS A 85 -8.80 0.50 12.44
N SER A 86 -9.52 -0.60 12.68
CA SER A 86 -9.78 -1.16 14.00
C SER A 86 -8.51 -1.45 14.76
N TYR A 87 -7.59 -2.17 14.11
CA TYR A 87 -6.31 -2.50 14.70
C TYR A 87 -5.52 -1.23 15.04
N ARG A 88 -5.43 -0.25 14.12
CA ARG A 88 -4.75 1.04 14.38
C ARG A 88 -5.32 1.73 15.61
N LYS A 89 -6.62 2.01 15.63
CA LYS A 89 -7.26 2.71 16.75
C LYS A 89 -7.21 1.94 18.08
N ILE A 90 -7.26 0.60 18.07
CA ILE A 90 -7.07 -0.21 19.29
C ILE A 90 -5.63 -0.13 19.80
N THR A 91 -4.65 -0.12 18.90
CA THR A 91 -3.22 -0.05 19.27
C THR A 91 -2.74 1.36 19.59
N GLU A 92 -3.40 2.36 19.02
CA GLU A 92 -3.12 3.80 19.15
C GLU A 92 -3.92 4.44 20.31
N ALA A 93 -4.85 3.72 20.95
CA ALA A 93 -5.56 4.25 22.12
C ALA A 93 -4.62 4.28 23.35
N PRO A 94 -4.52 5.40 24.08
CA PRO A 94 -3.75 5.47 25.31
C PRO A 94 -4.24 4.42 26.33
N GLU A 95 -3.31 3.80 27.08
CA GLU A 95 -3.68 2.81 28.11
C GLU A 95 -4.65 3.45 29.13
N GLY A 96 -5.84 2.84 29.28
CA GLY A 96 -6.90 3.34 30.16
C GLY A 96 -7.95 4.24 29.51
N VAL A 97 -7.82 4.62 28.24
CA VAL A 97 -8.90 5.31 27.50
C VAL A 97 -9.87 4.26 26.96
N SER A 98 -10.70 3.74 27.86
CA SER A 98 -11.93 3.04 27.50
C SER A 98 -12.96 4.05 26.97
N ASN A 99 -12.72 4.61 25.78
CA ASN A 99 -13.76 5.33 25.04
C ASN A 99 -14.74 4.31 24.43
N VAL A 100 -15.41 3.58 25.32
CA VAL A 100 -16.57 2.76 24.98
C VAL A 100 -17.58 3.70 24.33
N GLY A 101 -17.89 3.46 23.05
CA GLY A 101 -18.80 4.31 22.28
C GLY A 101 -18.18 5.11 21.12
N GLY A 102 -16.87 5.03 20.89
CA GLY A 102 -16.23 5.51 19.65
C GLY A 102 -16.21 7.03 19.41
N SER A 103 -15.68 7.45 18.26
CA SER A 103 -15.60 8.85 17.82
C SER A 103 -16.59 9.13 16.69
N ARG A 104 -17.26 10.29 16.75
CA ARG A 104 -18.14 10.76 15.67
C ARG A 104 -17.30 11.25 14.50
N VAL A 105 -17.55 10.68 13.32
CA VAL A 105 -16.84 11.00 12.08
C VAL A 105 -17.82 11.07 10.92
N ARG A 106 -17.53 11.92 9.94
CA ARG A 106 -18.30 11.97 8.70
C ARG A 106 -17.71 10.97 7.70
N ALA A 107 -18.57 10.15 7.11
CA ALA A 107 -18.14 9.12 6.17
C ALA A 107 -19.25 8.79 5.16
N THR A 108 -18.84 8.11 4.10
CA THR A 108 -19.74 7.38 3.21
C THR A 108 -19.61 5.89 3.51
N VAL A 109 -20.74 5.20 3.66
CA VAL A 109 -20.82 3.76 3.90
C VAL A 109 -21.33 3.08 2.64
N LEU A 110 -20.68 1.99 2.25
CA LEU A 110 -21.06 1.12 1.14
C LEU A 110 -21.32 -0.29 1.67
N PHE A 111 -22.47 -0.84 1.32
CA PHE A 111 -22.78 -2.26 1.48
C PHE A 111 -22.81 -2.91 0.10
N CYS A 112 -22.18 -4.07 -0.04
CA CYS A 112 -22.20 -4.88 -1.26
C CYS A 112 -22.56 -6.32 -0.91
N ASP A 113 -23.66 -6.85 -1.42
CA ASP A 113 -24.18 -8.17 -1.07
C ASP A 113 -24.38 -9.06 -2.30
N ILE A 114 -24.17 -10.38 -2.17
CA ILE A 114 -24.37 -11.33 -3.28
C ILE A 114 -25.87 -11.61 -3.42
N ARG A 115 -26.37 -11.50 -4.65
CA ARG A 115 -27.77 -11.78 -4.94
C ARG A 115 -28.03 -13.28 -5.02
N ASN A 116 -29.13 -13.69 -4.40
CA ASN A 116 -29.58 -15.07 -4.36
C ASN A 116 -28.49 -16.03 -3.89
N PHE A 117 -27.63 -15.59 -2.95
CA PHE A 117 -26.50 -16.37 -2.45
C PHE A 117 -26.91 -17.74 -1.90
N VAL A 118 -28.09 -17.83 -1.27
CA VAL A 118 -28.67 -19.11 -0.81
C VAL A 118 -28.76 -20.11 -1.98
N ASN A 119 -29.32 -19.70 -3.13
CA ASN A 119 -29.44 -20.56 -4.31
C ASN A 119 -28.07 -20.94 -4.90
N VAL A 120 -27.09 -20.03 -4.81
CA VAL A 120 -25.71 -20.33 -5.24
C VAL A 120 -25.11 -21.43 -4.37
N CYS A 121 -25.36 -21.40 -3.06
CA CYS A 121 -24.85 -22.37 -2.10
C CYS A 121 -25.52 -23.75 -2.21
N GLU A 122 -26.79 -23.83 -2.64
CA GLU A 122 -27.48 -25.12 -2.81
C GLU A 122 -26.79 -26.05 -3.83
N THR A 123 -26.01 -25.47 -4.75
CA THR A 123 -25.32 -26.21 -5.82
C THR A 123 -23.86 -26.54 -5.52
N LEU A 124 -23.34 -26.09 -4.37
CA LEU A 124 -21.92 -26.20 -4.01
C LEU A 124 -21.76 -26.88 -2.66
N ASP A 125 -20.64 -27.58 -2.47
CA ASP A 125 -20.26 -28.03 -1.12
C ASP A 125 -19.73 -26.84 -0.27
N ALA A 126 -19.61 -27.05 1.04
CA ALA A 126 -19.25 -25.98 1.98
C ALA A 126 -17.82 -25.44 1.71
N GLU A 127 -16.91 -26.30 1.30
CA GLU A 127 -15.53 -26.00 0.95
C GLU A 127 -15.47 -25.11 -0.31
N GLU A 128 -16.28 -25.41 -1.33
CA GLU A 128 -16.39 -24.63 -2.56
C GLU A 128 -17.06 -23.29 -2.33
N VAL A 129 -18.07 -23.21 -1.47
CA VAL A 129 -18.67 -21.93 -1.04
C VAL A 129 -17.62 -21.07 -0.36
N THR A 130 -16.84 -21.65 0.55
CA THR A 130 -15.78 -20.92 1.27
C THR A 130 -14.67 -20.44 0.33
N ALA A 131 -14.23 -21.30 -0.60
CA ALA A 131 -13.22 -20.93 -1.59
C ALA A 131 -13.72 -19.81 -2.52
N MET A 132 -14.98 -19.89 -2.96
CA MET A 132 -15.61 -18.82 -3.74
C MET A 132 -15.63 -17.51 -2.96
N LEU A 133 -16.12 -17.52 -1.72
CA LEU A 133 -16.23 -16.31 -0.91
C LEU A 133 -14.86 -15.65 -0.71
N ASN A 134 -13.82 -16.43 -0.41
CA ASN A 134 -12.47 -15.90 -0.25
C ASN A 134 -11.92 -15.27 -1.54
N GLU A 135 -12.15 -15.88 -2.70
CA GLU A 135 -11.76 -15.31 -4.00
C GLU A 135 -12.55 -14.04 -4.31
N TYR A 136 -13.87 -14.05 -4.09
CA TYR A 136 -14.75 -12.91 -4.26
C TYR A 136 -14.35 -11.75 -3.34
N PHE A 137 -14.21 -11.98 -2.04
CA PHE A 137 -13.81 -10.95 -1.07
C PHE A 137 -12.45 -10.37 -1.41
N SER A 138 -11.48 -11.19 -1.84
CA SER A 138 -10.16 -10.70 -2.25
C SER A 138 -10.26 -9.67 -3.39
N ALA A 139 -11.09 -9.96 -4.40
CA ALA A 139 -11.33 -9.04 -5.52
C ALA A 139 -12.04 -7.74 -5.07
N MET A 140 -13.04 -7.84 -4.21
CA MET A 140 -13.78 -6.67 -3.71
C MET A 140 -12.91 -5.78 -2.81
N VAL A 141 -12.13 -6.37 -1.91
CA VAL A 141 -11.22 -5.67 -1.00
C VAL A 141 -10.16 -4.87 -1.77
N GLU A 142 -9.61 -5.41 -2.86
CA GLU A 142 -8.66 -4.70 -3.73
C GLU A 142 -9.27 -3.41 -4.30
N VAL A 143 -10.51 -3.48 -4.80
CA VAL A 143 -11.23 -2.33 -5.34
C VAL A 143 -11.52 -1.29 -4.26
N ILE A 144 -11.96 -1.73 -3.07
CA ILE A 144 -12.24 -0.84 -1.92
C ILE A 144 -11.01 0.00 -1.58
N TYR A 145 -9.84 -0.63 -1.43
CA TYR A 145 -8.61 0.09 -1.08
C TYR A 145 -8.14 1.04 -2.20
N ARG A 146 -8.31 0.66 -3.47
CA ARG A 146 -7.98 1.52 -4.62
C ARG A 146 -8.76 2.84 -4.59
N HIS A 147 -10.01 2.79 -4.14
CA HIS A 147 -10.91 3.94 -4.02
C HIS A 147 -10.86 4.63 -2.65
N LYS A 148 -9.81 4.39 -1.86
CA LYS A 148 -9.60 5.02 -0.53
C LYS A 148 -10.66 4.63 0.51
N GLY A 149 -11.39 3.54 0.29
CA GLY A 149 -12.26 2.93 1.29
C GLY A 149 -11.51 1.95 2.18
N GLU A 150 -12.12 1.61 3.31
CA GLU A 150 -11.65 0.58 4.24
C GLU A 150 -12.75 -0.45 4.47
N VAL A 151 -12.39 -1.73 4.52
CA VAL A 151 -13.32 -2.81 4.88
C VAL A 151 -13.52 -2.78 6.38
N ASP A 152 -14.76 -2.65 6.84
CA ASP A 152 -15.12 -2.76 8.25
C ASP A 152 -15.26 -4.23 8.65
N LYS A 153 -16.18 -4.96 8.00
CA LYS A 153 -16.40 -6.39 8.21
C LYS A 153 -17.13 -7.06 7.05
N PHE A 154 -17.12 -8.39 7.08
CA PHE A 154 -17.98 -9.23 6.26
C PHE A 154 -19.20 -9.66 7.08
N ILE A 155 -20.39 -9.66 6.47
CA ILE A 155 -21.66 -10.05 7.11
C ILE A 155 -22.32 -11.10 6.21
N GLY A 156 -22.03 -12.38 6.47
CA GLY A 156 -22.37 -13.45 5.53
C GLY A 156 -21.58 -13.27 4.23
N ASP A 157 -22.29 -13.11 3.12
CA ASP A 157 -21.80 -12.80 1.78
C ASP A 157 -21.66 -11.29 1.50
N ALA A 158 -22.11 -10.43 2.43
CA ALA A 158 -22.03 -9.00 2.30
C ALA A 158 -20.68 -8.42 2.76
N VAL A 159 -20.25 -7.34 2.09
CA VAL A 159 -19.09 -6.51 2.45
C VAL A 159 -19.57 -5.15 2.95
N LEU A 160 -19.13 -4.74 4.14
CA LEU A 160 -19.31 -3.39 4.66
C LEU A 160 -18.01 -2.60 4.48
N ALA A 161 -18.06 -1.51 3.71
CA ALA A 161 -16.94 -0.62 3.47
C ALA A 161 -17.25 0.81 3.90
N VAL A 162 -16.23 1.54 4.36
CA VAL A 162 -16.34 2.89 4.88
C VAL A 162 -15.30 3.81 4.23
N PHE A 163 -15.75 4.98 3.79
CA PHE A 163 -14.93 6.02 3.17
C PHE A 163 -14.93 7.25 4.08
N TYR A 164 -13.87 7.40 4.87
CA TYR A 164 -13.74 8.48 5.85
C TYR A 164 -13.39 9.82 5.19
N GLU A 165 -14.06 10.90 5.60
CA GLU A 165 -13.62 12.25 5.26
C GLU A 165 -12.37 12.60 6.07
N GLN A 166 -11.33 13.12 5.40
CA GLN A 166 -10.11 13.55 6.08
C GLN A 166 -10.17 15.05 6.40
N ASP A 167 -10.06 15.40 7.67
CA ASP A 167 -10.02 16.81 8.14
C ASP A 167 -8.71 17.54 7.78
N THR A 168 -7.67 16.82 7.35
CA THR A 168 -6.29 17.33 7.32
C THR A 168 -5.80 17.92 6.00
N LEU A 169 -6.60 17.90 4.93
CA LEU A 169 -6.23 18.52 3.65
C LEU A 169 -7.22 19.61 3.30
N LYS A 170 -6.73 20.79 2.89
CA LYS A 170 -7.51 21.93 2.35
C LYS A 170 -8.29 21.62 1.07
N GLN A 171 -8.56 20.34 0.80
CA GLN A 171 -9.16 19.79 -0.39
C GLN A 171 -10.15 18.72 0.07
N SER A 172 -11.43 19.09 0.15
CA SER A 172 -12.51 18.16 0.53
C SER A 172 -12.58 17.03 -0.50
N VAL A 173 -12.26 15.81 -0.07
CA VAL A 173 -12.39 14.61 -0.89
C VAL A 173 -13.87 14.23 -0.93
N ASN A 174 -14.46 14.10 -2.12
CA ASN A 174 -15.85 13.70 -2.28
C ASN A 174 -16.00 12.18 -2.04
N THR A 175 -16.12 11.76 -0.78
CA THR A 175 -16.22 10.35 -0.37
C THR A 175 -17.43 9.63 -0.97
N ALA A 176 -18.51 10.34 -1.26
CA ALA A 176 -19.69 9.81 -1.94
C ALA A 176 -19.35 9.34 -3.37
N LEU A 177 -18.59 10.14 -4.09
CA LEU A 177 -18.16 9.82 -5.44
C LEU A 177 -17.17 8.65 -5.49
N HIS A 178 -16.24 8.61 -4.52
CA HIS A 178 -15.35 7.45 -4.35
C HIS A 178 -16.11 6.15 -4.09
N ALA A 179 -17.14 6.17 -3.24
CA ALA A 179 -17.97 5.01 -2.98
C ALA A 179 -18.73 4.56 -4.24
N ILE A 180 -19.26 5.50 -5.03
CA ILE A 180 -19.94 5.17 -6.30
C ILE A 180 -18.98 4.56 -7.31
N TYR A 181 -17.80 5.16 -7.51
CA TYR A 181 -16.78 4.59 -8.41
C TYR A 181 -16.25 3.24 -7.94
N CYS A 182 -16.11 3.06 -6.62
CA CYS A 182 -15.82 1.77 -6.02
C CYS A 182 -16.89 0.74 -6.41
N GLY A 183 -18.18 1.09 -6.26
CA GLY A 183 -19.27 0.21 -6.64
C GLY A 183 -19.29 -0.14 -8.14
N MET A 184 -18.98 0.83 -9.01
CA MET A 184 -18.87 0.59 -10.46
C MET A 184 -17.74 -0.41 -10.77
N GLU A 185 -16.55 -0.20 -10.22
CA GLU A 185 -15.40 -1.07 -10.44
C GLU A 185 -15.58 -2.47 -9.81
N MET A 186 -16.29 -2.57 -8.67
CA MET A 186 -16.70 -3.86 -8.09
C MET A 186 -17.53 -4.69 -9.08
N ARG A 187 -18.48 -4.06 -9.78
CA ARG A 187 -19.30 -4.76 -10.79
C ARG A 187 -18.47 -5.23 -11.97
N GLU A 188 -17.48 -4.46 -12.39
CA GLU A 188 -16.58 -4.87 -13.47
C GLU A 188 -15.65 -6.02 -13.05
N LYS A 189 -15.08 -5.95 -11.85
CA LYS A 189 -14.32 -7.07 -11.28
C LYS A 189 -15.17 -8.31 -11.12
N LEU A 190 -16.46 -8.14 -10.84
CA LEU A 190 -17.40 -9.26 -10.84
C LEU A 190 -17.59 -9.88 -12.23
N VAL A 191 -17.56 -9.09 -13.31
CA VAL A 191 -17.59 -9.64 -14.69
C VAL A 191 -16.36 -10.52 -14.95
N GLU A 192 -15.16 -10.07 -14.57
CA GLU A 192 -13.94 -10.88 -14.69
C GLU A 192 -14.02 -12.17 -13.86
N PHE A 193 -14.49 -12.06 -12.62
CA PHE A 193 -14.71 -13.19 -11.71
C PHE A 193 -15.70 -14.20 -12.29
N ASN A 194 -16.84 -13.73 -12.80
CA ASN A 194 -17.86 -14.58 -13.42
C ASN A 194 -17.36 -15.23 -14.72
N ALA A 195 -16.55 -14.55 -15.52
CA ALA A 195 -15.96 -15.16 -16.72
C ALA A 195 -15.06 -16.36 -16.37
N LYS A 196 -14.35 -16.32 -15.23
CA LYS A 196 -13.61 -17.47 -14.71
C LYS A 196 -14.55 -18.58 -14.22
N ARG A 197 -15.63 -18.23 -13.50
CA ARG A 197 -16.62 -19.20 -13.00
C ARG A 197 -17.32 -19.95 -14.12
N VAL A 198 -17.81 -19.24 -15.13
CA VAL A 198 -18.49 -19.82 -16.29
C VAL A 198 -17.56 -20.75 -17.07
N ARG A 199 -16.29 -20.37 -17.26
CA ARG A 199 -15.27 -21.27 -17.87
C ARG A 199 -15.05 -22.56 -17.08
N ASN A 200 -15.27 -22.53 -15.78
CA ASN A 200 -15.13 -23.68 -14.89
C ASN A 200 -16.48 -24.40 -14.65
N GLY A 201 -17.51 -24.13 -15.46
CA GLY A 201 -18.82 -24.77 -15.34
C GLY A 201 -19.66 -24.32 -14.13
N LYS A 202 -19.27 -23.22 -13.47
CA LYS A 202 -19.96 -22.69 -12.28
C LYS A 202 -20.90 -21.54 -12.65
N ALA A 203 -22.02 -21.43 -11.94
CA ALA A 203 -22.97 -20.35 -12.15
C ALA A 203 -22.36 -18.97 -11.83
N ALA A 204 -22.67 -17.99 -12.66
CA ALA A 204 -22.34 -16.58 -12.40
C ALA A 204 -23.13 -16.06 -11.19
N ILE A 205 -22.52 -15.16 -10.42
CA ILE A 205 -23.18 -14.49 -9.30
C ILE A 205 -23.45 -13.03 -9.65
N GLU A 206 -24.43 -12.43 -8.97
CA GLU A 206 -24.72 -11.00 -9.10
C GLU A 206 -24.53 -10.31 -7.75
N ILE A 207 -24.31 -8.99 -7.75
CA ILE A 207 -24.21 -8.19 -6.53
C ILE A 207 -25.19 -7.02 -6.54
N GLY A 208 -25.63 -6.62 -5.35
CA GLY A 208 -26.34 -5.37 -5.08
C GLY A 208 -25.50 -4.45 -4.22
N ILE A 209 -25.55 -3.14 -4.50
CA ILE A 209 -24.73 -2.16 -3.79
C ILE A 209 -25.60 -1.03 -3.26
N GLY A 210 -25.52 -0.76 -1.96
CA GLY A 210 -26.21 0.33 -1.28
C GLY A 210 -25.25 1.32 -0.64
N ILE A 211 -25.46 2.62 -0.86
CA ILE A 211 -24.55 3.67 -0.41
C ILE A 211 -25.31 4.74 0.38
N ASN A 212 -24.73 5.18 1.50
CA ASN A 212 -25.28 6.28 2.27
C ASN A 212 -24.16 7.15 2.87
N SER A 213 -24.42 8.46 3.01
CA SER A 213 -23.49 9.44 3.59
C SER A 213 -24.05 10.01 4.89
N GLY A 214 -23.18 10.29 5.85
CA GLY A 214 -23.55 11.06 7.03
C GLY A 214 -22.54 10.92 8.18
N GLU A 215 -22.97 11.33 9.37
CA GLU A 215 -22.20 11.14 10.59
C GLU A 215 -22.42 9.73 11.15
N ILE A 216 -21.31 9.04 11.42
CA ILE A 216 -21.28 7.71 12.03
C ILE A 216 -20.43 7.77 13.30
N ILE A 217 -20.64 6.78 14.17
CA ILE A 217 -19.74 6.49 15.27
C ILE A 217 -18.79 5.40 14.81
N SER A 218 -17.48 5.66 14.87
CA SER A 218 -16.43 4.68 14.57
C SER A 218 -15.58 4.45 15.82
N GLY A 219 -15.52 3.21 16.31
CA GLY A 219 -14.82 2.90 17.55
C GLY A 219 -15.03 1.49 18.10
N PRO A 220 -14.42 1.17 19.26
CA PRO A 220 -14.67 -0.07 19.98
C PRO A 220 -16.09 -0.05 20.58
N ILE A 221 -16.91 -1.03 20.21
CA ILE A 221 -18.31 -1.17 20.61
C ILE A 221 -18.55 -2.60 21.09
N GLY A 222 -19.20 -2.75 22.24
CA GLY A 222 -19.50 -4.05 22.81
C GLY A 222 -19.47 -4.05 24.33
N SER A 223 -19.26 -5.23 24.91
CA SER A 223 -19.10 -5.43 26.35
C SER A 223 -17.61 -5.53 26.71
N PRO A 224 -17.22 -5.38 27.99
CA PRO A 224 -15.82 -5.55 28.41
C PRO A 224 -15.18 -6.87 27.95
N ASP A 225 -15.96 -7.95 27.89
CA ASP A 225 -15.49 -9.28 27.51
C ASP A 225 -15.51 -9.53 25.98
N ARG A 226 -16.23 -8.70 25.23
CA ARG A 226 -16.37 -8.80 23.77
C ARG A 226 -16.58 -7.42 23.15
N MET A 227 -15.52 -6.87 22.58
CA MET A 227 -15.54 -5.61 21.82
C MET A 227 -15.26 -5.88 20.34
N ASP A 228 -16.06 -5.29 19.48
CA ASP A 228 -15.81 -5.17 18.06
C ASP A 228 -15.50 -3.71 17.76
N PHE A 229 -14.38 -3.45 17.09
CA PHE A 229 -14.19 -2.12 16.53
C PHE A 229 -14.92 -2.06 15.20
N THR A 230 -15.87 -1.14 15.12
CA THR A 230 -16.85 -1.11 14.03
C THR A 230 -17.42 0.28 13.86
N VAL A 231 -18.08 0.49 12.74
CA VAL A 231 -18.96 1.64 12.57
C VAL A 231 -20.39 1.32 12.99
N ILE A 232 -21.05 2.24 13.70
CA ILE A 232 -22.49 2.18 14.02
C ILE A 232 -23.16 3.53 13.77
N GLY A 233 -24.48 3.48 13.69
CA GLY A 233 -25.34 4.65 13.58
C GLY A 233 -26.40 4.46 12.51
N ASP A 234 -27.35 5.39 12.48
CA ASP A 234 -28.48 5.36 11.55
C ASP A 234 -28.01 5.33 10.09
N VAL A 235 -26.87 5.96 9.79
CA VAL A 235 -26.28 5.99 8.45
C VAL A 235 -25.89 4.58 7.98
N VAL A 236 -25.28 3.77 8.85
CA VAL A 236 -24.86 2.38 8.56
C VAL A 236 -26.09 1.49 8.37
N ASN A 237 -27.04 1.59 9.28
CA ASN A 237 -28.29 0.82 9.21
C ASN A 237 -29.10 1.17 7.96
N LEU A 238 -29.12 2.45 7.58
CA LEU A 238 -29.78 2.90 6.38
C LEU A 238 -29.05 2.42 5.12
N ALA A 239 -27.71 2.44 5.07
CA ALA A 239 -26.96 1.89 3.94
C ALA A 239 -27.32 0.41 3.68
N SER A 240 -27.42 -0.40 4.73
CA SER A 240 -27.85 -1.81 4.61
C SER A 240 -29.29 -1.95 4.11
N ARG A 241 -30.23 -1.10 4.55
CA ARG A 241 -31.60 -1.11 4.01
C ARG A 241 -31.64 -0.68 2.55
N ILE A 242 -30.87 0.34 2.20
CA ILE A 242 -30.73 0.85 0.84
C ILE A 242 -30.17 -0.23 -0.08
N GLU A 243 -29.13 -0.96 0.34
CA GLU A 243 -28.58 -2.08 -0.43
C GLU A 243 -29.67 -3.07 -0.84
N LYS A 244 -30.56 -3.45 0.09
CA LYS A 244 -31.66 -4.41 -0.17
C LYS A 244 -32.63 -3.93 -1.25
N LEU A 245 -32.72 -2.62 -1.50
CA LEU A 245 -33.56 -2.04 -2.54
C LEU A 245 -32.92 -2.17 -3.92
N SER A 246 -31.61 -2.38 -4.03
CA SER A 246 -30.98 -2.57 -5.34
C SER A 246 -31.44 -3.82 -6.09
N LYS A 247 -32.17 -4.74 -5.44
CA LYS A 247 -32.91 -5.82 -6.13
C LYS A 247 -34.05 -5.33 -7.02
N GLN A 248 -34.59 -4.14 -6.74
CA GLN A 248 -35.60 -3.47 -7.55
C GLN A 248 -34.96 -2.64 -8.68
N GLY A 249 -33.63 -2.50 -8.65
CA GLY A 249 -32.88 -1.71 -9.62
C GLY A 249 -32.93 -2.32 -11.02
N ARG A 250 -33.12 -1.45 -12.01
CA ARG A 250 -33.26 -1.77 -13.44
C ARG A 250 -31.99 -1.51 -14.25
N PHE A 251 -31.04 -0.76 -13.69
CA PHE A 251 -29.82 -0.32 -14.36
C PHE A 251 -28.60 -0.97 -13.72
N THR A 252 -27.83 -0.22 -12.93
CA THR A 252 -26.57 -0.69 -12.37
C THR A 252 -26.76 -1.47 -11.07
N ARG A 253 -27.93 -1.41 -10.42
CA ARG A 253 -28.15 -1.91 -9.05
C ARG A 253 -27.15 -1.34 -8.03
N ILE A 254 -26.63 -0.15 -8.31
CA ILE A 254 -25.93 0.69 -7.35
C ILE A 254 -26.95 1.74 -6.92
N VAL A 255 -27.40 1.64 -5.69
CA VAL A 255 -28.46 2.50 -5.16
C VAL A 255 -27.95 3.31 -3.97
N PHE A 256 -28.45 4.53 -3.82
CA PHE A 256 -27.92 5.47 -2.84
C PHE A 256 -28.98 6.45 -2.33
N SER A 257 -28.78 6.96 -1.12
CA SER A 257 -29.71 7.90 -0.50
C SER A 257 -29.66 9.29 -1.14
N ASN A 258 -30.68 10.10 -0.88
CA ASN A 258 -30.67 11.55 -1.10
C ASN A 258 -29.44 12.26 -0.49
N LYS A 259 -28.88 11.77 0.62
CA LYS A 259 -27.63 12.32 1.19
C LYS A 259 -26.40 12.07 0.34
N VAL A 260 -26.37 10.98 -0.41
CA VAL A 260 -25.34 10.73 -1.42
C VAL A 260 -25.64 11.57 -2.66
N GLU A 261 -26.91 11.62 -3.09
CA GLU A 261 -27.36 12.43 -4.23
C GLU A 261 -26.97 13.90 -4.09
N GLU A 262 -27.22 14.52 -2.93
CA GLU A 262 -26.86 15.91 -2.62
C GLU A 262 -25.37 16.20 -2.92
N ARG A 263 -24.50 15.20 -2.79
CA ARG A 263 -23.04 15.30 -2.98
C ARG A 263 -22.57 14.97 -4.38
N VAL A 264 -23.42 14.34 -5.20
CA VAL A 264 -23.09 13.89 -6.56
C VAL A 264 -24.03 14.47 -7.61
N ARG A 265 -24.91 15.39 -7.20
CA ARG A 265 -25.86 16.09 -8.07
C ARG A 265 -25.13 16.78 -9.21
N GLY A 266 -25.61 16.56 -10.43
CA GLY A 266 -24.99 17.08 -11.66
C GLY A 266 -23.76 16.29 -12.13
N LEU A 267 -23.32 15.25 -11.41
CA LEU A 267 -22.19 14.41 -11.81
C LEU A 267 -22.64 13.08 -12.44
N LEU A 268 -23.81 12.57 -12.05
CA LEU A 268 -24.28 11.21 -12.33
C LEU A 268 -25.73 11.20 -12.84
N ASP A 269 -26.06 10.27 -13.74
CA ASP A 269 -27.43 9.99 -14.14
C ASP A 269 -27.99 8.97 -13.17
N TYR A 270 -29.15 9.27 -12.61
CA TYR A 270 -29.81 8.43 -11.64
C TYR A 270 -31.30 8.64 -11.70
N GLU A 271 -32.04 7.57 -11.44
CA GLU A 271 -33.50 7.58 -11.35
C GLU A 271 -33.92 7.38 -9.90
N GLU A 272 -35.01 8.03 -9.50
CA GLU A 272 -35.66 7.74 -8.22
C GLU A 272 -36.18 6.29 -8.25
N LEU A 273 -35.70 5.47 -7.33
CA LEU A 273 -36.03 4.05 -7.23
C LEU A 273 -37.19 3.83 -6.26
N SER A 274 -37.09 4.39 -5.05
CA SER A 274 -38.13 4.29 -4.03
C SER A 274 -38.05 5.42 -3.00
N ARG A 275 -39.11 5.54 -2.19
CA ARG A 275 -39.15 6.38 -1.00
C ARG A 275 -39.39 5.51 0.21
N GLU A 276 -38.50 5.60 1.18
CA GLU A 276 -38.56 4.79 2.39
C GLU A 276 -38.82 5.67 3.60
N PRO A 277 -39.83 5.35 4.44
CA PRO A 277 -40.03 6.09 5.68
C PRO A 277 -38.86 5.88 6.64
N ILE A 278 -38.41 6.94 7.31
CA ILE A 278 -37.47 6.81 8.42
C ILE A 278 -38.25 6.40 9.66
N ARG A 279 -37.90 5.25 10.24
CA ARG A 279 -38.49 4.81 11.51
C ARG A 279 -38.31 5.89 12.59
N GLY A 280 -39.43 6.49 13.03
CA GLY A 280 -39.43 7.51 14.08
C GLY A 280 -39.20 8.95 13.61
N LYS A 281 -39.22 9.25 12.30
CA LYS A 281 -39.25 10.62 11.77
C LYS A 281 -40.33 10.76 10.70
N GLU A 282 -40.85 11.98 10.51
CA GLU A 282 -41.81 12.27 9.42
C GLU A 282 -41.13 12.34 8.04
N GLU A 283 -39.79 12.46 7.99
CA GLU A 283 -39.03 12.53 6.75
C GLU A 283 -38.94 11.16 6.05
N GLU A 284 -39.12 11.17 4.73
CA GLU A 284 -38.83 10.04 3.85
C GLU A 284 -37.42 10.14 3.27
N ILE A 285 -36.76 9.00 3.09
CA ILE A 285 -35.50 8.92 2.34
C ILE A 285 -35.83 8.55 0.92
N VAL A 286 -35.48 9.45 0.00
CA VAL A 286 -35.49 9.14 -1.42
C VAL A 286 -34.25 8.32 -1.74
N VAL A 287 -34.47 7.17 -2.36
CA VAL A 287 -33.42 6.27 -2.81
C VAL A 287 -33.34 6.36 -4.33
N TYR A 288 -32.13 6.56 -4.83
CA TYR A 288 -31.84 6.66 -6.25
C TYR A 288 -31.08 5.44 -6.73
N GLU A 289 -31.31 5.01 -7.96
CA GLU A 289 -30.46 4.06 -8.65
C GLU A 289 -29.56 4.79 -9.65
N LEU A 290 -28.26 4.50 -9.63
CA LEU A 290 -27.34 4.95 -10.66
C LEU A 290 -27.72 4.32 -12.00
N VAL A 291 -27.95 5.17 -13.01
CA VAL A 291 -28.14 4.75 -14.40
C VAL A 291 -26.79 4.69 -15.11
N LYS A 292 -26.04 5.80 -15.06
CA LYS A 292 -24.73 5.99 -15.70
C LYS A 292 -24.07 7.25 -15.13
N ILE A 293 -22.85 7.57 -15.53
CA ILE A 293 -22.26 8.89 -15.26
C ILE A 293 -22.95 9.91 -16.20
N LYS A 294 -23.49 11.04 -15.67
CA LYS A 294 -24.59 11.75 -16.35
C LYS A 294 -24.23 12.25 -17.71
N ASP A 295 -23.10 12.91 -17.84
CA ASP A 295 -22.87 13.57 -19.10
C ASP A 295 -21.42 13.90 -19.27
N VAL A 296 -20.76 13.12 -20.13
CA VAL A 296 -19.52 13.57 -20.73
C VAL A 296 -19.75 14.93 -21.39
N THR A 297 -20.92 15.21 -21.96
CA THR A 297 -21.24 16.52 -22.56
C THR A 297 -21.24 17.67 -21.53
N GLU A 298 -21.81 17.46 -20.34
CA GLU A 298 -21.79 18.48 -19.26
C GLU A 298 -20.38 18.63 -18.68
N LEU A 299 -19.68 17.53 -18.40
CA LEU A 299 -18.28 17.58 -17.97
C LEU A 299 -17.39 18.30 -19.00
N LEU A 300 -17.62 18.06 -20.29
CA LEU A 300 -16.96 18.73 -21.41
C LEU A 300 -17.30 20.23 -21.44
N SER A 301 -18.55 20.61 -21.22
CA SER A 301 -18.96 22.03 -21.15
C SER A 301 -18.29 22.76 -19.99
N ASN A 302 -18.17 22.11 -18.83
CA ASN A 302 -17.53 22.65 -17.63
C ASN A 302 -16.00 22.74 -17.73
N LEU A 303 -15.37 22.18 -18.77
CA LEU A 303 -13.95 22.43 -19.08
C LEU A 303 -13.68 23.90 -19.48
N SER A 304 -14.72 24.66 -19.81
CA SER A 304 -14.63 26.10 -20.09
C SER A 304 -14.92 26.99 -18.88
N HIS A 305 -15.18 26.40 -17.71
CA HIS A 305 -15.51 27.15 -16.50
C HIS A 305 -14.34 28.05 -16.04
N PRO A 306 -14.57 29.27 -15.54
CA PRO A 306 -13.51 30.19 -15.11
C PRO A 306 -12.72 29.66 -13.90
N ASP A 307 -13.37 28.94 -12.98
CA ASP A 307 -12.71 28.33 -11.82
C ASP A 307 -11.84 27.12 -12.21
N PRO A 308 -10.51 27.16 -11.96
CA PRO A 308 -9.62 26.05 -12.25
C PRO A 308 -9.90 24.78 -11.43
N ASN A 309 -10.50 24.89 -10.24
CA ASN A 309 -10.85 23.73 -9.43
C ASN A 309 -12.00 22.94 -10.06
N ILE A 310 -13.01 23.64 -10.60
CA ILE A 310 -14.13 23.02 -11.32
C ILE A 310 -13.62 22.33 -12.58
N LYS A 311 -12.76 23.00 -13.37
CA LYS A 311 -12.11 22.39 -14.55
C LYS A 311 -11.34 21.12 -14.17
N ARG A 312 -10.49 21.22 -13.14
CA ARG A 312 -9.69 20.08 -12.66
C ARG A 312 -10.57 18.91 -12.25
N HIS A 313 -11.62 19.16 -11.47
CA HIS A 313 -12.52 18.11 -11.04
C HIS A 313 -13.20 17.45 -12.25
N CYS A 314 -13.72 18.23 -13.20
CA CYS A 314 -14.31 17.70 -14.42
C CYS A 314 -13.33 16.84 -15.22
N ILE A 315 -12.08 17.29 -15.36
CA ILE A 315 -11.01 16.54 -16.02
C ILE A 315 -10.73 15.21 -15.32
N GLU A 316 -10.65 15.21 -13.98
CA GLU A 316 -10.44 13.99 -13.20
C GLU A 316 -11.56 12.99 -13.45
N LEU A 317 -12.83 13.44 -13.44
CA LEU A 317 -14.01 12.61 -13.72
C LEU A 317 -14.03 12.10 -15.16
N LEU A 318 -13.67 12.92 -16.14
CA LEU A 318 -13.52 12.50 -17.54
C LEU A 318 -12.47 11.38 -17.67
N GLY A 319 -11.37 11.48 -16.93
CA GLY A 319 -10.35 10.42 -16.88
C GLY A 319 -10.85 9.08 -16.32
N TYR A 320 -11.92 9.09 -15.50
CA TYR A 320 -12.57 7.87 -14.98
C TYR A 320 -13.78 7.43 -15.80
N SER A 321 -14.27 8.27 -16.72
CA SER A 321 -15.49 8.02 -17.49
C SER A 321 -15.39 6.88 -18.50
N ARG A 322 -14.16 6.44 -18.86
CA ARG A 322 -13.87 5.48 -19.95
C ARG A 322 -14.41 5.88 -21.32
N ASN A 323 -14.80 7.14 -21.50
CA ASN A 323 -15.23 7.66 -22.77
C ASN A 323 -14.05 8.32 -23.51
N GLU A 324 -13.42 7.59 -24.42
CA GLU A 324 -12.30 8.08 -25.25
C GLU A 324 -12.68 9.34 -26.05
N GLY A 325 -13.97 9.59 -26.33
CA GLY A 325 -14.45 10.83 -26.94
C GLY A 325 -14.12 12.10 -26.16
N ALA A 326 -13.80 11.98 -24.87
CA ALA A 326 -13.32 13.09 -24.06
C ALA A 326 -11.87 13.52 -24.37
N LEU A 327 -11.07 12.66 -25.03
CA LEU A 327 -9.65 12.92 -25.28
C LEU A 327 -9.43 14.22 -26.04
N GLN A 328 -10.25 14.51 -27.07
CA GLN A 328 -10.13 15.74 -27.85
C GLN A 328 -10.22 17.01 -26.99
N ALA A 329 -11.14 17.02 -26.03
CA ALA A 329 -11.28 18.16 -25.14
C ALA A 329 -10.19 18.22 -24.07
N LEU A 330 -9.69 17.06 -23.61
CA LEU A 330 -8.53 17.01 -22.72
C LEU A 330 -7.26 17.53 -23.42
N TYR A 331 -7.08 17.26 -24.71
CA TYR A 331 -5.97 17.81 -25.50
C TYR A 331 -5.99 19.34 -25.50
N GLN A 332 -7.17 19.96 -25.63
CA GLN A 332 -7.30 21.41 -25.57
C GLN A 332 -6.91 21.99 -24.20
N LYS A 333 -7.12 21.23 -23.11
CA LYS A 333 -6.74 21.67 -21.76
C LYS A 333 -5.24 21.63 -21.49
N LEU A 334 -4.44 21.07 -22.39
CA LEU A 334 -2.98 21.21 -22.34
C LEU A 334 -2.51 22.65 -22.56
N SER A 335 -3.34 23.53 -23.14
CA SER A 335 -2.99 24.96 -23.29
C SER A 335 -3.61 25.85 -22.21
N ASP A 336 -4.18 25.28 -21.14
CA ASP A 336 -4.81 26.06 -20.08
C ASP A 336 -3.77 26.90 -19.32
N SER A 337 -4.13 28.14 -18.95
CA SER A 337 -3.23 29.04 -18.23
C SER A 337 -2.85 28.51 -16.84
N ASN A 338 -3.71 27.68 -16.23
CA ASN A 338 -3.44 27.09 -14.92
C ASN A 338 -2.66 25.77 -15.03
N GLU A 339 -1.47 25.71 -14.41
CA GLU A 339 -0.61 24.51 -14.47
C GLU A 339 -1.26 23.25 -13.87
N LEU A 340 -2.11 23.37 -12.84
CA LEU A 340 -2.78 22.22 -12.22
C LEU A 340 -3.84 21.62 -13.13
N VAL A 341 -4.50 22.46 -13.93
CA VAL A 341 -5.46 22.01 -14.95
C VAL A 341 -4.72 21.20 -16.02
N ARG A 342 -3.56 21.68 -16.50
CA ARG A 342 -2.72 20.95 -17.46
C ARG A 342 -2.23 19.61 -16.92
N ILE A 343 -1.72 19.58 -15.69
CA ILE A 343 -1.29 18.34 -15.00
C ILE A 343 -2.45 17.34 -14.94
N SER A 344 -3.64 17.82 -14.58
CA SER A 344 -4.82 16.97 -14.46
C SER A 344 -5.27 16.43 -15.82
N ALA A 345 -5.16 17.23 -16.88
CA ALA A 345 -5.47 16.81 -18.26
C ALA A 345 -4.56 15.68 -18.70
N VAL A 346 -3.24 15.85 -18.52
CA VAL A 346 -2.24 14.80 -18.81
C VAL A 346 -2.53 13.51 -18.02
N ALA A 347 -2.85 13.63 -16.73
CA ALA A 347 -3.17 12.48 -15.89
C ALA A 347 -4.47 11.78 -16.33
N ALA A 348 -5.51 12.53 -16.70
CA ALA A 348 -6.77 12.00 -17.21
C ALA A 348 -6.56 11.29 -18.55
N MET A 349 -5.82 11.90 -19.48
CA MET A 349 -5.44 11.28 -20.76
C MET A 349 -4.70 9.96 -20.56
N THR A 350 -3.79 9.89 -19.58
CA THR A 350 -3.03 8.66 -19.26
C THR A 350 -3.91 7.50 -18.78
N ARG A 351 -5.02 7.81 -18.10
CA ARG A 351 -5.98 6.81 -17.63
C ARG A 351 -6.96 6.39 -18.74
N LEU A 352 -7.33 7.35 -19.58
CA LEU A 352 -8.39 7.20 -20.55
C LEU A 352 -7.90 6.60 -21.87
N ALA A 353 -6.74 7.03 -22.36
CA ALA A 353 -6.19 6.56 -23.62
C ALA A 353 -5.64 5.12 -23.48
N PRO A 354 -5.89 4.25 -24.47
CA PRO A 354 -5.26 2.94 -24.55
C PRO A 354 -3.72 3.01 -24.51
N LYS A 355 -3.09 1.88 -24.14
CA LYS A 355 -1.63 1.75 -24.27
C LYS A 355 -1.22 1.92 -25.72
N ASP A 356 -0.09 2.61 -25.93
CA ASP A 356 0.46 2.94 -27.25
C ASP A 356 -0.52 3.70 -28.17
N HIS A 357 -1.51 4.42 -27.61
CA HIS A 357 -2.44 5.25 -28.39
C HIS A 357 -1.72 6.40 -29.13
N GLU A 358 -1.66 6.29 -30.46
CA GLU A 358 -0.77 7.09 -31.31
C GLU A 358 -1.06 8.59 -31.25
N GLU A 359 -2.32 9.00 -31.38
CA GLU A 359 -2.70 10.41 -31.37
C GLU A 359 -2.35 11.09 -30.05
N THR A 360 -2.70 10.46 -28.92
CA THR A 360 -2.40 11.00 -27.59
C THR A 360 -0.90 11.14 -27.37
N LEU A 361 -0.12 10.14 -27.78
CA LEU A 361 1.34 10.18 -27.66
C LEU A 361 1.94 11.30 -28.50
N ASP A 362 1.52 11.47 -29.75
CA ASP A 362 2.05 12.54 -30.61
C ASP A 362 1.72 13.94 -30.09
N ILE A 363 0.53 14.12 -29.51
CA ILE A 363 0.14 15.36 -28.85
C ILE A 363 1.03 15.63 -27.63
N LEU A 364 1.23 14.64 -26.76
CA LEU A 364 2.09 14.78 -25.58
C LEU A 364 3.54 15.05 -25.98
N PHE A 365 4.07 14.36 -26.99
CA PHE A 365 5.41 14.59 -27.53
C PHE A 365 5.59 15.98 -28.14
N ARG A 366 4.55 16.56 -28.74
CA ARG A 366 4.59 17.94 -29.26
C ARG A 366 4.50 18.95 -28.12
N HIS A 367 3.58 18.74 -27.19
CA HIS A 367 3.30 19.67 -26.11
C HIS A 367 4.47 19.81 -25.12
N ILE A 368 5.16 18.70 -24.81
CA ILE A 368 6.34 18.74 -23.93
C ILE A 368 7.48 19.62 -24.47
N GLU A 369 7.56 19.86 -25.78
CA GLU A 369 8.61 20.72 -26.36
C GLU A 369 8.35 22.21 -26.13
N GLN A 370 7.09 22.56 -25.88
CA GLN A 370 6.63 23.94 -25.71
C GLN A 370 6.30 24.28 -24.25
N GLU A 371 6.26 23.28 -23.37
CA GLU A 371 5.90 23.46 -21.98
C GLU A 371 7.06 24.06 -21.17
N HIS A 372 6.75 25.13 -20.43
CA HIS A 372 7.72 25.87 -19.63
C HIS A 372 7.67 25.48 -18.15
N SER A 373 6.55 24.94 -17.66
CA SER A 373 6.43 24.46 -16.28
C SER A 373 7.10 23.11 -16.11
N GLU A 374 8.15 23.08 -15.28
CA GLU A 374 8.88 21.86 -14.94
C GLU A 374 8.00 20.76 -14.34
N LYS A 375 6.94 21.14 -13.61
CA LYS A 375 5.97 20.21 -13.03
C LYS A 375 5.11 19.55 -14.09
N VAL A 376 4.67 20.33 -15.08
CA VAL A 376 3.87 19.81 -16.21
C VAL A 376 4.76 18.93 -17.09
N THR A 377 5.97 19.37 -17.43
CA THR A 377 6.97 18.58 -18.17
C THR A 377 7.26 17.24 -17.49
N SER A 378 7.45 17.25 -16.17
CA SER A 378 7.62 16.02 -15.37
C SER A 378 6.42 15.08 -15.49
N THR A 379 5.20 15.63 -15.42
CA THR A 379 3.95 14.85 -15.54
C THR A 379 3.83 14.23 -16.93
N ILE A 380 4.19 14.97 -17.98
CA ILE A 380 4.15 14.48 -19.36
C ILE A 380 5.17 13.35 -19.57
N LEU A 381 6.42 13.50 -19.08
CA LEU A 381 7.44 12.44 -19.17
C LEU A 381 6.95 11.14 -18.54
N ILE A 382 6.44 11.20 -17.31
CA ILE A 382 5.92 10.04 -16.58
C ILE A 382 4.75 9.41 -17.36
N SER A 383 3.88 10.23 -17.92
CA SER A 383 2.69 9.79 -18.66
C SER A 383 3.07 9.07 -19.96
N ILE A 384 3.98 9.66 -20.75
CA ILE A 384 4.53 9.03 -21.95
C ILE A 384 5.21 7.71 -21.60
N GLY A 385 6.03 7.65 -20.54
CA GLY A 385 6.67 6.40 -20.09
C GLY A 385 5.68 5.32 -19.66
N LYS A 386 4.54 5.70 -19.07
CA LYS A 386 3.46 4.75 -18.72
C LYS A 386 2.70 4.26 -19.95
N MET A 387 2.56 5.07 -20.98
CA MET A 387 1.70 4.80 -22.13
C MET A 387 2.45 4.15 -23.30
N CYS A 388 3.70 4.54 -23.53
CA CYS A 388 4.50 4.15 -24.69
C CYS A 388 5.57 3.13 -24.28
N LYS A 389 5.66 2.02 -25.01
CA LYS A 389 6.74 1.02 -24.85
C LYS A 389 7.63 0.87 -26.08
N THR A 390 7.42 1.70 -27.10
CA THR A 390 8.07 1.58 -28.41
C THR A 390 9.35 2.42 -28.51
N GLN A 391 10.09 2.26 -29.62
CA GLN A 391 11.25 3.09 -29.95
C GLN A 391 10.93 4.60 -30.03
N LYS A 392 9.65 5.00 -30.13
CA LYS A 392 9.24 6.41 -30.11
C LYS A 392 9.75 7.15 -28.86
N LEU A 393 9.99 6.43 -27.76
CA LEU A 393 10.60 6.98 -26.54
C LEU A 393 11.97 7.63 -26.78
N MET A 394 12.72 7.24 -27.82
CA MET A 394 14.00 7.89 -28.19
C MET A 394 13.86 9.41 -28.39
N ARG A 395 12.67 9.92 -28.72
CA ARG A 395 12.39 11.36 -28.82
C ARG A 395 12.61 12.11 -27.50
N LEU A 396 12.51 11.41 -26.36
CA LEU A 396 12.75 11.98 -25.03
C LEU A 396 14.24 12.14 -24.70
N SER A 397 15.16 11.57 -25.49
CA SER A 397 16.61 11.62 -25.25
C SER A 397 17.15 13.04 -25.10
N LYS A 398 16.57 14.03 -25.79
CA LYS A 398 16.95 15.44 -25.65
C LYS A 398 16.77 15.99 -24.22
N PHE A 399 15.82 15.46 -23.46
CA PHE A 399 15.57 15.88 -22.07
C PHE A 399 16.64 15.37 -21.10
N LEU A 400 17.52 14.46 -21.54
CA LEU A 400 18.67 14.02 -20.75
C LEU A 400 19.73 15.12 -20.57
N GLN A 401 19.72 16.15 -21.42
CA GLN A 401 20.61 17.31 -21.34
C GLN A 401 19.97 18.52 -20.63
N ASN A 402 18.78 18.35 -20.04
CA ASN A 402 18.07 19.44 -19.39
C ASN A 402 18.85 19.92 -18.13
N PRO A 403 18.92 21.25 -17.87
CA PRO A 403 19.60 21.77 -16.69
C PRO A 403 18.95 21.33 -15.37
N ASN A 404 17.65 21.01 -15.37
CA ASN A 404 16.93 20.53 -14.21
C ASN A 404 17.07 19.00 -14.07
N GLU A 405 17.72 18.56 -13.00
CA GLU A 405 18.00 17.14 -12.73
C GLU A 405 16.74 16.30 -12.48
N ARG A 406 15.62 16.91 -12.06
CA ARG A 406 14.33 16.22 -11.91
C ARG A 406 13.76 15.85 -13.28
N ILE A 407 13.88 16.75 -14.26
CA ILE A 407 13.46 16.49 -15.64
C ILE A 407 14.33 15.38 -16.24
N VAL A 408 15.65 15.46 -16.05
CA VAL A 408 16.58 14.40 -16.50
C VAL A 408 16.20 13.05 -15.88
N ALA A 409 15.98 12.98 -14.57
CA ALA A 409 15.62 11.73 -13.89
C ALA A 409 14.29 11.13 -14.37
N ASN A 410 13.28 11.96 -14.62
CA ASN A 410 11.99 11.50 -15.16
C ASN A 410 12.10 11.07 -16.64
N ALA A 411 12.99 11.71 -17.41
CA ALA A 411 13.26 11.31 -18.79
C ALA A 411 13.95 9.93 -18.84
N ILE A 412 14.91 9.68 -17.94
CA ILE A 412 15.55 8.37 -17.77
C ILE A 412 14.51 7.29 -17.46
N GLU A 413 13.63 7.55 -16.49
CA GLU A 413 12.56 6.61 -16.11
C GLU A 413 11.61 6.33 -17.28
N ALA A 414 11.18 7.37 -17.99
CA ALA A 414 10.29 7.23 -19.15
C ALA A 414 10.95 6.45 -20.30
N LEU A 415 12.22 6.75 -20.61
CA LEU A 415 13.01 6.01 -21.59
C LEU A 415 13.16 4.54 -21.19
N GLY A 416 13.36 4.26 -19.91
CA GLY A 416 13.48 2.91 -19.35
C GLY A 416 12.27 2.00 -19.57
N ALA A 417 11.10 2.56 -19.88
CA ALA A 417 9.90 1.78 -20.19
C ALA A 417 10.03 0.99 -21.51
N ALA A 418 10.83 1.47 -22.47
CA ALA A 418 11.08 0.76 -23.73
C ALA A 418 12.02 -0.43 -23.53
N ASP A 419 11.80 -1.50 -24.30
CA ASP A 419 12.74 -2.62 -24.42
C ASP A 419 13.61 -2.47 -25.67
N ASP A 420 14.37 -1.37 -25.74
CA ASP A 420 15.26 -1.03 -26.86
C ASP A 420 16.72 -0.96 -26.38
N PRO A 421 17.62 -1.84 -26.87
CA PRO A 421 19.03 -1.82 -26.51
C PRO A 421 19.73 -0.46 -26.72
N LYS A 422 19.34 0.31 -27.75
CA LYS A 422 19.92 1.64 -28.01
C LYS A 422 19.57 2.63 -26.91
N ILE A 423 18.34 2.55 -26.38
CA ILE A 423 17.93 3.35 -25.22
C ILE A 423 18.75 2.94 -24.01
N ILE A 424 18.96 1.64 -23.80
CA ILE A 424 19.73 1.17 -22.64
C ILE A 424 21.16 1.67 -22.70
N ASP A 425 21.84 1.55 -23.84
CA ASP A 425 23.19 2.05 -24.04
C ASP A 425 23.31 3.55 -23.82
N LEU A 426 22.29 4.32 -24.22
CA LEU A 426 22.21 5.76 -23.98
C LEU A 426 22.11 6.12 -22.48
N LEU A 427 21.51 5.24 -21.67
CA LEU A 427 21.30 5.48 -20.24
C LEU A 427 22.50 5.07 -19.37
N ILE A 428 23.39 4.19 -19.87
CA ILE A 428 24.57 3.72 -19.13
C ILE A 428 25.40 4.86 -18.53
N PRO A 429 25.75 5.95 -19.26
CA PRO A 429 26.58 7.02 -18.70
C PRO A 429 25.96 7.72 -17.49
N PHE A 430 24.65 7.65 -17.29
CA PHE A 430 23.97 8.38 -16.21
C PHE A 430 24.17 7.75 -14.83
N VAL A 431 24.64 6.50 -14.75
CA VAL A 431 25.00 5.87 -13.46
C VAL A 431 26.23 6.49 -12.81
N THR A 432 27.01 7.30 -13.54
CA THR A 432 28.14 8.04 -12.98
C THR A 432 27.81 9.51 -12.72
N SER A 433 26.57 9.94 -12.96
CA SER A 433 26.13 11.33 -12.80
C SER A 433 26.45 11.91 -11.42
N LYS A 434 26.84 13.19 -11.38
CA LYS A 434 27.04 13.93 -10.12
C LYS A 434 25.73 14.18 -9.36
N HIS A 435 24.58 14.11 -10.04
CA HIS A 435 23.27 14.34 -9.43
C HIS A 435 22.71 13.02 -8.89
N ASN A 436 22.44 12.98 -7.58
CA ASN A 436 21.99 11.79 -6.86
C ASN A 436 20.74 11.14 -7.48
N ARG A 437 19.68 11.92 -7.76
CA ARG A 437 18.43 11.43 -8.34
C ARG A 437 18.60 10.83 -9.73
N VAL A 438 19.41 11.48 -10.57
CA VAL A 438 19.71 11.03 -11.94
C VAL A 438 20.46 9.71 -11.89
N LYS A 439 21.50 9.63 -11.05
CA LYS A 439 22.29 8.40 -10.83
C LYS A 439 21.42 7.25 -10.31
N ALA A 440 20.58 7.50 -9.31
CA ALA A 440 19.68 6.51 -8.72
C ALA A 440 18.64 5.99 -9.73
N ASN A 441 17.99 6.89 -10.49
CA ASN A 441 17.02 6.49 -11.52
C ASN A 441 17.67 5.69 -12.66
N ALA A 442 18.86 6.08 -13.10
CA ALA A 442 19.60 5.32 -14.11
C ALA A 442 19.90 3.88 -13.63
N ALA A 443 20.37 3.74 -12.39
CA ALA A 443 20.61 2.42 -11.79
C ALA A 443 19.33 1.56 -11.73
N MET A 444 18.21 2.12 -11.28
CA MET A 444 16.93 1.41 -11.22
C MET A 444 16.44 0.94 -12.60
N VAL A 445 16.53 1.81 -13.61
CA VAL A 445 16.13 1.45 -14.98
C VAL A 445 17.02 0.35 -15.54
N LEU A 446 18.34 0.44 -15.40
CA LEU A 446 19.27 -0.58 -15.89
C LEU A 446 19.09 -1.92 -15.16
N PHE A 447 18.81 -1.87 -13.85
CA PHE A 447 18.46 -3.08 -13.09
C PHE A 447 17.23 -3.76 -13.66
N ALA A 448 16.17 -2.99 -13.96
CA ALA A 448 14.96 -3.53 -14.57
C ALA A 448 15.19 -4.20 -15.93
N LYS A 449 16.32 -3.89 -16.58
CA LYS A 449 16.77 -4.50 -17.84
C LYS A 449 17.76 -5.65 -17.65
N GLY A 450 18.05 -6.03 -16.41
CA GLY A 450 18.87 -7.19 -16.06
C GLY A 450 20.33 -6.87 -15.74
N ARG A 451 20.73 -5.59 -15.67
CA ARG A 451 22.06 -5.17 -15.19
C ARG A 451 22.08 -5.17 -13.67
N VAL A 452 22.28 -6.32 -13.04
CA VAL A 452 22.22 -6.45 -11.57
C VAL A 452 23.39 -5.77 -10.85
N GLU A 453 24.52 -5.60 -11.55
CA GLU A 453 25.76 -4.99 -11.05
C GLU A 453 25.60 -3.51 -10.64
N VAL A 454 24.50 -2.87 -11.06
CA VAL A 454 24.19 -1.48 -10.68
C VAL A 454 23.97 -1.29 -9.18
N ILE A 455 23.70 -2.37 -8.43
CA ILE A 455 23.64 -2.31 -6.97
C ILE A 455 24.98 -1.86 -6.36
N ASP A 456 26.11 -2.23 -6.97
CA ASP A 456 27.45 -1.85 -6.51
C ASP A 456 27.72 -0.35 -6.70
N ILE A 457 26.98 0.30 -7.60
CA ILE A 457 27.02 1.75 -7.81
C ILE A 457 26.27 2.48 -6.70
N LEU A 458 25.20 1.89 -6.18
CA LEU A 458 24.35 2.50 -5.15
C LEU A 458 24.95 2.38 -3.75
N LYS A 459 25.73 1.33 -3.46
CA LYS A 459 26.31 1.14 -2.12
C LYS A 459 27.22 2.26 -1.65
N PRO A 460 28.20 2.76 -2.44
CA PRO A 460 29.02 3.90 -2.01
C PRO A 460 28.19 5.16 -1.74
N MET A 461 27.05 5.33 -2.42
CA MET A 461 26.17 6.48 -2.20
C MET A 461 25.51 6.44 -0.81
N LEU A 462 25.30 5.26 -0.21
CA LEU A 462 24.80 5.15 1.17
C LEU A 462 25.78 5.75 2.19
N LEU A 463 27.07 5.78 1.88
CA LEU A 463 28.11 6.31 2.77
C LEU A 463 28.58 7.72 2.36
N HIS A 464 27.88 8.37 1.44
CA HIS A 464 28.29 9.65 0.87
C HIS A 464 28.11 10.81 1.85
N SER A 465 28.98 11.83 1.78
CA SER A 465 28.93 13.01 2.67
C SER A 465 27.65 13.84 2.50
N ASP A 466 27.21 14.05 1.26
CA ASP A 466 25.92 14.66 0.92
C ASP A 466 24.74 13.72 1.24
N HIS A 467 23.77 14.22 2.01
CA HIS A 467 22.60 13.50 2.45
C HIS A 467 21.64 13.14 1.32
N LEU A 468 21.55 13.93 0.25
CA LEU A 468 20.67 13.61 -0.88
C LEU A 468 21.16 12.37 -1.64
N ASN A 469 22.47 12.13 -1.66
CA ASN A 469 23.06 10.89 -2.18
C ASN A 469 22.65 9.68 -1.34
N ARG A 470 22.76 9.79 0.00
CA ARG A 470 22.36 8.71 0.93
C ARG A 470 20.87 8.40 0.82
N ALA A 471 20.00 9.43 0.82
CA ALA A 471 18.56 9.27 0.69
C ALA A 471 18.15 8.63 -0.65
N SER A 472 18.73 9.09 -1.77
CA SER A 472 18.42 8.55 -3.10
C SER A 472 18.88 7.10 -3.25
N ALA A 473 20.04 6.75 -2.68
CA ALA A 473 20.55 5.39 -2.69
C ALA A 473 19.69 4.44 -1.87
N ALA A 474 19.28 4.85 -0.66
CA ALA A 474 18.36 4.08 0.17
C ALA A 474 17.04 3.82 -0.55
N PHE A 475 16.43 4.87 -1.13
CA PHE A 475 15.22 4.74 -1.95
C PHE A 475 15.41 3.73 -3.09
N ALA A 476 16.46 3.89 -3.89
CA ALA A 476 16.72 3.04 -5.04
C ALA A 476 16.92 1.57 -4.65
N ILE A 477 17.70 1.28 -3.61
CA ILE A 477 17.91 -0.11 -3.12
C ILE A 477 16.59 -0.75 -2.67
N GLY A 478 15.71 0.02 -2.02
CA GLY A 478 14.36 -0.43 -1.70
C GLY A 478 13.55 -0.80 -2.94
N GLU A 479 13.54 0.05 -3.96
CA GLU A 479 12.84 -0.20 -5.23
C GLU A 479 13.43 -1.38 -6.01
N LEU A 480 14.76 -1.54 -6.04
CA LEU A 480 15.42 -2.68 -6.67
C LEU A 480 14.92 -4.01 -6.10
N THR A 481 14.67 -4.06 -4.79
CA THR A 481 14.11 -5.25 -4.14
C THR A 481 12.73 -5.59 -4.68
N VAL A 482 11.85 -4.59 -4.79
CA VAL A 482 10.49 -4.77 -5.31
C VAL A 482 10.56 -5.25 -6.76
N LEU A 483 11.39 -4.61 -7.58
CA LEU A 483 11.61 -5.00 -8.98
C LEU A 483 12.11 -6.44 -9.11
N ALA A 484 13.06 -6.86 -8.25
CA ALA A 484 13.59 -8.22 -8.26
C ALA A 484 12.53 -9.30 -7.94
N THR A 485 11.49 -8.94 -7.17
CA THR A 485 10.39 -9.86 -6.82
C THR A 485 9.28 -9.94 -7.87
N ALA A 486 9.25 -9.05 -8.86
CA ALA A 486 8.25 -9.09 -9.93
C ALA A 486 8.52 -10.25 -10.92
N ASP A 487 7.47 -10.96 -11.32
CA ASP A 487 7.53 -12.25 -12.04
C ASP A 487 8.43 -12.30 -13.29
N GLY A 488 8.64 -11.16 -13.97
CA GLY A 488 9.52 -11.06 -15.15
C GLY A 488 11.02 -11.00 -14.84
N ILE A 489 11.42 -10.17 -13.87
CA ILE A 489 12.83 -10.04 -13.45
C ILE A 489 13.21 -11.23 -12.58
N ALA A 490 12.31 -11.67 -11.70
CA ALA A 490 12.47 -12.89 -10.92
C ALA A 490 12.74 -14.11 -11.81
N GLY A 491 12.07 -14.24 -12.96
CA GLY A 491 12.33 -15.31 -13.93
C GLY A 491 13.73 -15.23 -14.56
N ARG A 492 14.18 -14.04 -14.99
CA ARG A 492 15.52 -13.83 -15.56
C ARG A 492 16.64 -14.06 -14.54
N ILE A 493 16.42 -13.58 -13.31
CA ILE A 493 17.30 -13.81 -12.17
C ILE A 493 17.33 -15.31 -11.81
N LYS A 494 16.17 -15.98 -11.71
CA LYS A 494 16.08 -17.43 -11.39
C LYS A 494 16.77 -18.33 -12.41
N ASN A 495 16.74 -17.97 -13.69
CA ASN A 495 17.37 -18.75 -14.77
C ASN A 495 18.91 -18.73 -14.72
N ASP A 496 19.52 -17.72 -14.08
CA ASP A 496 20.95 -17.68 -13.78
C ASP A 496 21.20 -17.65 -12.27
N SER A 497 21.39 -18.86 -11.71
CA SER A 497 21.68 -19.08 -10.30
C SER A 497 22.88 -18.26 -9.78
N ARG A 498 23.86 -17.91 -10.62
CA ARG A 498 25.02 -17.12 -10.19
C ARG A 498 24.63 -15.65 -10.03
N THR A 499 23.95 -15.08 -11.02
CA THR A 499 23.46 -13.69 -11.02
C THR A 499 22.46 -13.45 -9.89
N ALA A 500 21.56 -14.40 -9.63
CA ALA A 500 20.64 -14.35 -8.48
C ALA A 500 21.35 -14.34 -7.13
N ARG A 501 22.31 -15.25 -6.94
CA ARG A 501 23.06 -15.34 -5.68
C ARG A 501 23.90 -14.09 -5.44
N HIS A 502 24.51 -13.55 -6.49
CA HIS A 502 25.25 -12.30 -6.40
C HIS A 502 24.33 -11.16 -5.98
N PHE A 503 23.23 -10.91 -6.70
CA PHE A 503 22.31 -9.83 -6.33
C PHE A 503 21.75 -9.97 -4.91
N LEU A 504 21.33 -11.17 -4.50
CA LEU A 504 20.84 -11.40 -3.13
C LEU A 504 21.94 -11.16 -2.09
N GLY A 505 23.17 -11.60 -2.36
CA GLY A 505 24.33 -11.33 -1.51
C GLY A 505 24.63 -9.84 -1.41
N GLU A 506 24.63 -9.12 -2.53
CA GLU A 506 24.84 -7.68 -2.56
C GLU A 506 23.72 -6.93 -1.82
N LEU A 507 22.45 -7.34 -2.00
CA LEU A 507 21.32 -6.75 -1.31
C LEU A 507 21.40 -6.99 0.20
N GLN A 508 21.79 -8.18 0.63
CA GLN A 508 22.01 -8.49 2.04
C GLN A 508 23.15 -7.65 2.63
N SER A 509 24.21 -7.40 1.84
CA SER A 509 25.31 -6.52 2.27
C SER A 509 24.92 -5.04 2.42
N CYS A 510 23.83 -4.61 1.78
CA CYS A 510 23.28 -3.25 1.97
C CYS A 510 22.57 -3.08 3.32
N VAL A 511 22.10 -4.17 3.95
CA VAL A 511 21.31 -4.08 5.19
C VAL A 511 22.08 -3.41 6.34
N PRO A 512 23.33 -3.78 6.67
CA PRO A 512 24.10 -3.07 7.69
C PRO A 512 24.34 -1.59 7.36
N LEU A 513 24.52 -1.26 6.07
CA LEU A 513 24.71 0.12 5.62
C LEU A 513 23.43 0.94 5.83
N LEU A 514 22.28 0.40 5.44
CA LEU A 514 20.97 1.04 5.66
C LEU A 514 20.64 1.17 7.15
N VAL A 515 20.99 0.17 7.95
CA VAL A 515 20.89 0.24 9.42
C VAL A 515 21.71 1.40 9.99
N SER A 516 22.91 1.64 9.47
CA SER A 516 23.73 2.78 9.92
C SER A 516 23.08 4.14 9.65
N LEU A 517 22.27 4.24 8.60
CA LEU A 517 21.53 5.44 8.21
C LEU A 517 20.31 5.75 9.10
N LEU A 518 19.94 4.85 10.00
CA LEU A 518 18.89 5.14 10.97
C LEU A 518 19.32 6.19 12.00
N LYS A 519 20.64 6.39 12.16
CA LYS A 519 21.24 7.44 13.00
C LYS A 519 21.57 8.71 12.24
N ASP A 520 21.18 8.80 10.97
CA ASP A 520 21.50 9.95 10.13
C ASP A 520 20.86 11.22 10.68
N PRO A 521 21.59 12.36 10.74
CA PRO A 521 21.02 13.62 11.20
C PRO A 521 19.90 14.15 10.30
N GLU A 522 19.85 13.72 9.03
CA GLU A 522 18.88 14.22 8.06
C GLU A 522 17.61 13.34 8.03
N PRO A 523 16.43 13.89 8.38
CA PRO A 523 15.19 13.12 8.49
C PRO A 523 14.80 12.38 7.21
N ILE A 524 15.10 12.96 6.05
CA ILE A 524 14.83 12.35 4.75
C ILE A 524 15.67 11.08 4.53
N VAL A 525 16.92 11.05 4.99
CA VAL A 525 17.80 9.89 4.87
C VAL A 525 17.31 8.77 5.78
N LYS A 526 17.03 9.11 7.05
CA LYS A 526 16.46 8.19 8.03
C LYS A 526 15.19 7.54 7.48
N ARG A 527 14.24 8.35 6.97
CA ARG A 527 12.99 7.87 6.38
C ARG A 527 13.21 6.92 5.20
N GLN A 528 14.09 7.26 4.27
CA GLN A 528 14.35 6.38 3.12
C GLN A 528 15.04 5.08 3.52
N ALA A 529 15.95 5.11 4.50
CA ALA A 529 16.57 3.92 5.05
C ALA A 529 15.53 2.97 5.68
N ILE A 530 14.59 3.52 6.45
CA ILE A 530 13.48 2.78 7.05
C ILE A 530 12.64 2.07 5.98
N ILE A 531 12.17 2.82 4.96
CA ILE A 531 11.37 2.28 3.86
C ILE A 531 12.13 1.18 3.12
N ALA A 532 13.42 1.41 2.84
CA ALA A 532 14.27 0.44 2.15
C ALA A 532 14.41 -0.86 2.93
N LEU A 533 14.70 -0.78 4.23
CA LEU A 533 14.77 -1.95 5.12
C LEU A 533 13.43 -2.71 5.15
N GLY A 534 12.31 -1.99 5.17
CA GLY A 534 10.97 -2.55 5.06
C GLY A 534 10.74 -3.34 3.77
N LYS A 535 11.22 -2.83 2.63
CA LYS A 535 11.12 -3.49 1.32
C LYS A 535 12.04 -4.70 1.20
N ILE A 536 13.24 -4.64 1.78
CA ILE A 536 14.22 -5.74 1.82
C ILE A 536 13.70 -6.91 2.65
N LYS A 537 12.92 -6.63 3.71
CA LYS A 537 12.34 -7.65 4.60
C LYS A 537 13.37 -8.50 5.34
N ASP A 538 14.59 -7.98 5.53
CA ASP A 538 15.61 -8.65 6.32
C ASP A 538 15.32 -8.52 7.81
N LYS A 539 15.24 -9.65 8.52
CA LYS A 539 14.91 -9.69 9.95
C LYS A 539 15.97 -9.04 10.84
N SER A 540 17.22 -8.93 10.38
CA SER A 540 18.29 -8.27 11.14
C SER A 540 18.08 -6.76 11.29
N ALA A 541 17.27 -6.14 10.42
CA ALA A 541 16.93 -4.72 10.47
C ALA A 541 15.96 -4.36 11.60
N VAL A 542 15.31 -5.35 12.21
CA VAL A 542 14.23 -5.16 13.18
C VAL A 542 14.67 -4.44 14.45
N LEU A 543 15.73 -4.92 15.13
CA LEU A 543 16.24 -4.27 16.35
C LEU A 543 16.79 -2.86 16.06
N PRO A 544 17.60 -2.66 15.01
CA PRO A 544 18.04 -1.30 14.68
C PRO A 544 16.90 -0.34 14.36
N LEU A 545 15.82 -0.78 13.72
CA LEU A 545 14.65 0.06 13.47
C LEU A 545 13.97 0.54 14.75
N LEU A 546 13.99 -0.26 15.82
CA LEU A 546 13.50 0.15 17.13
C LEU A 546 14.47 1.09 17.84
N ASP A 547 15.74 0.72 17.89
CA ASP A 547 16.75 1.41 18.71
C ASP A 547 17.03 2.84 18.23
N ASN A 548 16.64 3.17 16.99
CA ASN A 548 16.87 4.46 16.35
C ASN A 548 15.59 5.30 16.17
N VAL A 549 14.48 4.84 16.73
CA VAL A 549 13.29 5.64 16.94
C VAL A 549 13.48 6.48 18.20
N ASN A 550 13.50 7.81 18.05
CA ASN A 550 13.45 8.73 19.18
C ASN A 550 12.06 9.34 19.29
N LEU A 551 11.31 8.87 20.29
CA LEU A 551 9.90 9.19 20.55
C LEU A 551 9.63 10.66 20.83
N GLU A 552 10.62 11.38 21.37
CA GLU A 552 10.46 12.79 21.75
C GLU A 552 10.81 13.75 20.61
N SER A 553 11.56 13.29 19.59
CA SER A 553 12.12 14.17 18.55
C SER A 553 11.79 13.77 17.12
N ASP A 554 11.41 12.51 16.85
CA ASP A 554 11.08 12.06 15.50
C ASP A 554 9.63 12.41 15.11
N SER A 555 9.41 12.74 13.83
CA SER A 555 8.09 13.14 13.35
C SER A 555 7.12 11.95 13.26
N LYS A 556 5.81 12.24 13.33
CA LYS A 556 4.75 11.23 13.20
C LYS A 556 4.85 10.43 11.89
N GLU A 557 5.34 11.05 10.83
CA GLU A 557 5.59 10.41 9.54
C GLU A 557 6.73 9.40 9.61
N VAL A 558 7.87 9.74 10.24
CA VAL A 558 9.01 8.80 10.39
C VAL A 558 8.58 7.56 11.16
N MET A 559 7.83 7.77 12.22
CA MET A 559 7.29 6.69 13.05
C MET A 559 6.29 5.81 12.30
N HIS A 560 5.44 6.39 11.44
CA HIS A 560 4.55 5.64 10.56
C HIS A 560 5.33 4.73 9.61
N GLU A 561 6.41 5.24 9.03
CA GLU A 561 7.28 4.50 8.12
C GLU A 561 8.02 3.38 8.84
N VAL A 562 8.45 3.59 10.09
CA VAL A 562 9.04 2.52 10.92
C VAL A 562 8.00 1.42 11.18
N ALA A 563 6.78 1.81 11.51
CA ALA A 563 5.67 0.88 11.69
C ALA A 563 5.33 0.10 10.41
N GLU A 564 5.39 0.73 9.24
CA GLU A 564 5.19 0.07 7.95
C GLU A 564 6.35 -0.84 7.57
N ALA A 565 7.59 -0.42 7.82
CA ALA A 565 8.79 -1.22 7.57
C ALA A 565 8.82 -2.48 8.44
N LEU A 566 8.60 -2.33 9.75
CA LEU A 566 8.48 -3.46 10.69
C LEU A 566 7.31 -4.40 10.31
N ARG A 567 6.20 -3.84 9.82
CA ARG A 567 5.07 -4.63 9.30
C ARG A 567 5.47 -5.43 8.08
N SER A 568 6.22 -4.83 7.15
CA SER A 568 6.67 -5.47 5.91
C SER A 568 7.70 -6.57 6.13
N ILE A 569 8.58 -6.42 7.12
CA ILE A 569 9.54 -7.45 7.57
C ILE A 569 8.84 -8.64 8.26
N GLY A 570 7.56 -8.48 8.64
CA GLY A 570 6.77 -9.52 9.32
C GLY A 570 6.89 -9.45 10.85
N SER A 571 7.40 -8.35 11.41
CA SER A 571 7.54 -8.09 12.84
C SER A 571 6.30 -7.38 13.41
N HIS A 572 5.12 -7.99 13.27
CA HIS A 572 3.84 -7.35 13.61
C HIS A 572 3.68 -6.97 15.10
N ARG A 573 4.53 -7.47 16.00
CA ARG A 573 4.55 -7.11 17.42
C ARG A 573 5.27 -5.79 17.70
N LEU A 574 6.41 -5.54 17.07
CA LEU A 574 7.20 -4.31 17.27
C LEU A 574 6.58 -3.09 16.62
N VAL A 575 5.75 -3.31 15.61
CA VAL A 575 4.81 -2.31 15.10
C VAL A 575 3.94 -1.77 16.23
N ARG A 576 3.53 -2.58 17.23
CA ARG A 576 2.69 -2.09 18.35
C ARG A 576 3.47 -1.24 19.35
N GLU A 577 4.77 -1.48 19.55
CA GLU A 577 5.58 -0.68 20.49
C GLU A 577 5.87 0.71 19.92
N VAL A 578 6.23 0.77 18.63
CA VAL A 578 6.44 2.03 17.90
C VAL A 578 5.11 2.78 17.68
N VAL A 579 4.00 2.07 17.43
CA VAL A 579 2.67 2.69 17.24
C VAL A 579 2.03 3.13 18.58
N ARG A 580 2.31 2.45 19.70
CA ARG A 580 1.81 2.87 21.03
C ARG A 580 2.41 4.19 21.51
N GLN A 581 3.62 4.54 21.06
CA GLN A 581 4.34 5.74 21.47
C GLN A 581 4.27 6.87 20.42
N LEU A 582 3.47 6.67 19.37
CA LEU A 582 3.11 7.64 18.32
C LEU A 582 1.91 8.53 18.68
N VAL A 583 1.14 8.09 19.67
CA VAL A 583 0.01 8.79 20.29
C VAL A 583 0.44 9.27 21.65
#